data_AF-A0AAW3T2P8-F1
#
_entry.id   AF-A0AAW3T2P8-F1
#
_cell.length_a   1.000
_cell.length_b   1.000
_cell.length_c   1.000
_cell.angle_alpha   90.00
_cell.angle_beta   90.00
_cell.angle_gamma   90.00
#
_symmetry.space_group_name_H-M   'P 1'
#
loop_
_entity.id
_entity.type
_entity.pdbx_description
1 polymer ?
#
loop_
_entity_poly.entity_id
_entity_poly.type
_entity_poly.pdbx_seq_one_letter_code
_entity_poly.pdbx_strand_id
1 'polypeptide(L)'
;MTDSDTTMTRQEVLRRIPLANHAMVRRILEHIRISSFHQTTSYVRAEREDAKPPLRIASGWVNGFVDHDEAVAACGPGVTPWESDERRGLWGVGLPENSGRAGGSSGERRAEQQTCPTCGAIMPLTNVCDFCG
;
A
#
# COMPACT_ATOMS: atom_id res chain seq x y z
N MET A 1 18.50 9.16 27.79
CA MET A 1 17.55 9.76 26.84
C MET A 1 16.63 8.65 26.40
N THR A 2 15.47 8.54 27.05
CA THR A 2 14.42 7.60 26.65
C THR A 2 13.74 8.19 25.42
N ASP A 3 13.99 7.60 24.25
CA ASP A 3 13.09 7.78 23.12
C ASP A 3 11.70 7.36 23.59
N SER A 4 10.85 8.34 23.85
CA SER A 4 9.44 8.12 24.16
C SER A 4 8.83 7.46 22.93
N ASP A 5 8.77 6.14 22.98
CA ASP A 5 8.16 5.30 21.98
C ASP A 5 6.67 5.63 21.94
N THR A 6 6.34 6.66 21.15
CA THR A 6 5.02 7.25 21.13
C THR A 6 4.13 6.28 20.37
N THR A 7 3.48 5.43 21.15
CA THR A 7 2.53 4.46 20.62
C THR A 7 1.35 5.22 20.04
N MET A 8 1.04 4.94 18.77
CA MET A 8 -0.06 5.57 18.05
C MET A 8 -1.29 4.66 18.02
N THR A 9 -2.46 5.26 17.96
CA THR A 9 -3.71 4.60 17.63
C THR A 9 -3.89 4.49 16.12
N ARG A 10 -4.68 3.51 15.67
CA ARG A 10 -5.05 3.35 14.25
C ARG A 10 -5.63 4.65 13.64
N GLN A 11 -6.39 5.42 14.43
CA GLN A 11 -6.96 6.70 13.97
C GLN A 11 -5.88 7.77 13.77
N GLU A 12 -4.85 7.80 14.62
CA GLU A 12 -3.73 8.74 14.47
C GLU A 12 -2.86 8.41 13.27
N VAL A 13 -2.70 7.13 12.94
CA VAL A 13 -2.05 6.71 11.70
C VAL A 13 -2.80 7.29 10.51
N LEU A 14 -4.12 7.09 10.43
CA LEU A 14 -4.93 7.59 9.32
C LEU A 14 -4.90 9.13 9.19
N ARG A 15 -4.81 9.87 10.30
CA ARG A 15 -4.67 11.34 10.27
C ARG A 15 -3.41 11.83 9.54
N ARG A 16 -2.38 10.98 9.39
CA ARG A 16 -1.13 11.29 8.68
C ARG A 16 -1.14 10.85 7.22
N ILE A 17 -2.15 10.10 6.81
CA ILE A 17 -2.26 9.53 5.47
C ILE A 17 -3.24 10.39 4.66
N PRO A 18 -2.94 10.70 3.39
CA PRO A 18 -3.88 11.38 2.50
C PRO A 18 -5.22 10.65 2.42
N LEU A 19 -6.33 11.38 2.32
CA LEU A 19 -7.68 10.81 2.33
C LEU A 19 -7.86 9.75 1.22
N ALA A 20 -7.29 9.99 0.03
CA ALA A 20 -7.31 9.05 -1.09
C ALA A 20 -6.68 7.68 -0.76
N ASN A 21 -5.80 7.62 0.23
CA ASN A 21 -5.08 6.41 0.63
C ASN A 21 -5.73 5.69 1.82
N HIS A 22 -6.73 6.30 2.49
CA HIS A 22 -7.34 5.74 3.69
C HIS A 22 -7.97 4.37 3.46
N ALA A 23 -8.66 4.18 2.33
CA ALA A 23 -9.31 2.92 2.01
C ALA A 23 -8.30 1.76 1.94
N MET A 24 -7.18 1.98 1.24
CA MET A 24 -6.13 0.97 1.09
C MET A 24 -5.41 0.72 2.41
N VAL A 25 -5.06 1.77 3.17
CA VAL A 25 -4.41 1.61 4.48
C VAL A 25 -5.34 0.90 5.48
N ARG A 26 -6.64 1.21 5.49
CA ARG A 26 -7.60 0.50 6.35
C ARG A 26 -7.63 -0.99 6.01
N ARG A 27 -7.71 -1.33 4.72
CA ARG A 27 -7.68 -2.71 4.25
C ARG A 27 -6.42 -3.46 4.70
N ILE A 28 -5.24 -2.85 4.55
CA ILE A 28 -3.98 -3.44 5.01
C ILE A 28 -4.03 -3.73 6.52
N LEU A 29 -4.52 -2.78 7.32
CA LEU A 29 -4.64 -2.92 8.77
C LEU A 29 -5.76 -3.87 9.24
N GLU A 30 -6.68 -4.23 8.36
CA GLU A 30 -7.67 -5.29 8.59
C GLU A 30 -7.13 -6.67 8.20
N HIS A 31 -6.33 -6.73 7.15
CA HIS A 31 -5.74 -7.97 6.65
C HIS A 31 -4.56 -8.43 7.51
N ILE A 32 -3.70 -7.50 7.92
CA ILE A 32 -2.51 -7.76 8.74
C ILE A 32 -2.78 -7.26 10.15
N ARG A 33 -2.74 -8.17 11.11
CA ARG A 33 -2.94 -7.85 12.53
C ARG A 33 -1.73 -7.11 13.09
N ILE A 34 -1.97 -5.89 13.57
CA ILE A 34 -0.95 -5.01 14.13
C ILE A 34 -1.10 -4.98 15.65
N SER A 35 -0.01 -5.24 16.36
CA SER A 35 0.06 -5.18 17.81
C SER A 35 0.29 -3.77 18.32
N SER A 36 1.14 -2.99 17.66
CA SER A 36 1.44 -1.60 18.04
C SER A 36 1.85 -0.74 16.84
N PHE A 37 1.64 0.57 16.97
CA PHE A 37 2.10 1.56 16.00
C PHE A 37 3.07 2.52 16.66
N HIS A 38 4.15 2.85 15.98
CA HIS A 38 5.20 3.73 16.47
C HIS A 38 5.42 4.84 15.46
N GLN A 39 5.39 6.08 15.94
CA GLN A 39 5.65 7.23 15.08
C GLN A 39 7.14 7.32 14.74
N THR A 40 7.47 7.54 13.47
CA THR A 40 8.81 8.00 13.07
C THR A 40 8.73 9.36 12.38
N THR A 41 9.88 9.91 12.01
CA THR A 41 9.96 11.19 11.28
C THR A 41 9.29 11.13 9.91
N SER A 42 9.42 10.02 9.18
CA SER A 42 8.99 9.92 7.77
C SER A 42 7.88 8.89 7.51
N TYR A 43 7.67 7.93 8.41
CA TYR A 43 6.65 6.89 8.28
C TYR A 43 6.08 6.48 9.66
N VAL A 44 5.04 5.65 9.66
CA VAL A 44 4.59 4.93 10.85
C VAL A 44 5.12 3.51 10.78
N ARG A 45 5.76 3.05 11.84
CA ARG A 45 6.18 1.65 11.99
C ARG A 45 5.05 0.89 12.68
N ALA A 46 4.53 -0.15 12.03
CA ALA A 46 3.45 -0.98 12.56
C ALA A 46 4.01 -2.38 12.86
N GLU A 47 4.06 -2.74 14.14
CA GLU A 47 4.50 -4.05 14.60
C GLU A 47 3.40 -5.08 14.39
N ARG A 48 3.75 -6.23 13.82
CA ARG A 48 2.79 -7.28 13.49
C ARG A 48 2.68 -8.27 14.63
N GLU A 49 1.49 -8.85 14.81
CA GLU A 49 1.28 -9.93 15.79
C GLU A 49 1.92 -11.25 15.36
N ASP A 50 2.06 -11.47 14.05
CA ASP A 50 2.51 -12.72 13.44
C ASP A 50 4.04 -12.92 13.43
N ALA A 51 4.77 -12.10 14.20
CA ALA A 51 6.24 -12.08 14.28
C ALA A 51 6.97 -11.86 12.93
N LYS A 52 6.24 -11.49 11.88
CA LYS A 52 6.85 -11.07 10.60
C LYS A 52 7.41 -9.65 10.71
N PRO A 53 8.26 -9.23 9.75
CA PRO A 53 8.86 -7.91 9.77
C PRO A 53 7.81 -6.79 9.85
N PRO A 54 8.06 -5.73 10.63
CA PRO A 54 7.10 -4.65 10.80
C PRO A 54 6.82 -3.93 9.48
N LEU A 55 5.58 -3.46 9.32
CA LEU A 55 5.19 -2.63 8.20
C LEU A 55 5.66 -1.19 8.42
N ARG A 56 6.08 -0.55 7.35
CA ARG A 56 6.37 0.89 7.27
C ARG A 56 5.28 1.51 6.43
N ILE A 57 4.45 2.35 7.04
CA ILE A 57 3.32 3.03 6.39
C ILE A 57 3.69 4.51 6.25
N ALA A 58 4.05 4.91 5.04
CA ALA A 58 4.28 6.30 4.68
C ALA A 58 3.03 6.90 4.01
N SER A 59 3.04 8.21 3.78
CA SER A 59 1.93 8.91 3.11
C SER A 59 1.66 8.37 1.71
N GLY A 60 2.69 7.92 0.97
CA GLY A 60 2.58 7.48 -0.42
C GLY A 60 2.95 6.02 -0.70
N TRP A 61 3.35 5.25 0.32
CA TRP A 61 3.74 3.85 0.15
C TRP A 61 3.62 3.05 1.44
N VAL A 62 3.50 1.73 1.31
CA VAL A 62 3.59 0.77 2.42
C VAL A 62 4.64 -0.28 2.06
N ASN A 63 5.50 -0.66 3.02
CA ASN A 63 6.56 -1.64 2.81
C ASN A 63 6.67 -2.57 4.02
N GLY A 64 7.13 -3.80 3.82
CA GLY A 64 7.38 -4.78 4.88
C GLY A 64 6.58 -6.07 4.70
N PHE A 65 6.00 -6.26 3.51
CA PHE A 65 5.35 -7.51 3.14
C PHE A 65 6.41 -8.58 2.89
N VAL A 66 6.15 -9.83 3.28
CA VAL A 66 7.16 -10.92 3.18
C VAL A 66 7.29 -11.50 1.79
N ASP A 67 6.25 -11.34 0.96
CA ASP A 67 6.22 -11.79 -0.41
C ASP A 67 5.26 -10.93 -1.24
N HIS A 68 5.29 -11.13 -2.56
CA HIS A 68 4.43 -10.44 -3.51
C HIS A 68 2.94 -10.70 -3.24
N ASP A 69 2.57 -11.94 -2.91
CA ASP A 69 1.18 -12.36 -2.76
C ASP A 69 0.53 -11.76 -1.50
N GLU A 70 1.27 -11.66 -0.40
CA GLU A 70 0.86 -10.95 0.81
C GLU A 70 0.59 -9.47 0.50
N ALA A 71 1.45 -8.84 -0.30
CA ALA A 71 1.28 -7.45 -0.70
C ALA A 71 -0.01 -7.23 -1.52
N VAL A 72 -0.29 -8.10 -2.49
CA VAL A 72 -1.52 -8.06 -3.30
C VAL A 72 -2.76 -8.38 -2.47
N ALA A 73 -2.70 -9.41 -1.62
CA ALA A 73 -3.83 -9.79 -0.76
C ALA A 73 -4.21 -8.65 0.20
N ALA A 74 -3.21 -8.04 0.84
CA ALA A 74 -3.39 -6.95 1.79
C ALA A 74 -3.86 -5.66 1.13
N CYS A 75 -3.26 -5.24 0.01
CA CYS A 75 -3.57 -3.96 -0.63
C CYS A 75 -4.77 -4.02 -1.57
N GLY A 76 -5.13 -5.21 -2.06
CA GLY A 76 -6.19 -5.44 -3.04
C GLY A 76 -5.66 -5.56 -4.48
N PRO A 77 -6.54 -5.96 -5.42
CA PRO A 77 -6.16 -6.12 -6.83
C PRO A 77 -5.78 -4.78 -7.48
N GLY A 78 -4.96 -4.83 -8.53
CA GLY A 78 -4.55 -3.64 -9.30
C GLY A 78 -3.41 -2.83 -8.67
N VAL A 79 -2.78 -3.36 -7.61
CA VAL A 79 -1.51 -2.82 -7.10
C VAL A 79 -0.33 -3.43 -7.84
N THR A 80 0.77 -2.69 -7.89
CA THR A 80 2.04 -3.18 -8.43
C THR A 80 3.05 -3.25 -7.28
N PRO A 81 3.21 -4.41 -6.62
CA PRO A 81 4.23 -4.59 -5.61
C PRO A 81 5.62 -4.47 -6.21
N TRP A 82 6.56 -3.96 -5.42
CA TRP A 82 7.97 -3.83 -5.77
C TRP A 82 8.83 -4.43 -4.67
N GLU A 83 9.94 -5.06 -5.06
CA GLU A 83 10.93 -5.55 -4.10
C GLU A 83 11.70 -4.39 -3.49
N SER A 84 11.89 -4.45 -2.17
CA SER A 84 12.59 -3.42 -1.42
C SER A 84 14.10 -3.58 -1.52
N ASP A 85 14.76 -2.59 -2.12
CA ASP A 85 16.22 -2.51 -2.16
C ASP A 85 16.85 -2.35 -0.76
N GLU A 86 16.23 -1.53 0.11
CA GLU A 86 16.69 -1.29 1.48
C GLU A 86 16.43 -2.49 2.40
N ARG A 87 15.27 -3.15 2.25
CA ARG A 87 14.86 -4.30 3.06
C ARG A 87 14.76 -5.54 2.18
N ARG A 88 15.93 -6.04 1.75
CA ARG A 88 16.04 -7.20 0.84
C ARG A 88 15.14 -8.35 1.28
N GLY A 89 14.41 -8.90 0.33
CA GLY A 89 13.43 -9.98 0.55
C GLY A 89 12.07 -9.50 1.03
N LEU A 90 11.85 -8.20 1.22
CA LEU A 90 10.54 -7.64 1.53
C LEU A 90 9.99 -6.85 0.36
N TRP A 91 8.67 -6.72 0.35
CA TRP A 91 7.92 -6.07 -0.70
C TRP A 91 7.26 -4.80 -0.19
N GLY A 92 7.05 -3.86 -1.11
CA GLY A 92 6.32 -2.62 -0.89
C GLY A 92 5.31 -2.36 -2.00
N VAL A 93 4.37 -1.47 -1.71
CA VAL A 93 3.29 -1.06 -2.60
C VAL A 93 3.16 0.46 -2.54
N GLY A 94 3.04 1.09 -3.71
CA GLY A 94 2.71 2.52 -3.81
C GLY A 94 1.22 2.75 -3.54
N LEU A 95 0.91 3.76 -2.72
CA LEU A 95 -0.48 4.16 -2.45
C LEU A 95 -1.02 5.04 -3.60
N PRO A 96 -2.37 5.13 -3.78
CA PRO A 96 -3.00 5.88 -4.86
C PRO A 96 -2.47 7.31 -5.02
N GLU A 97 -2.46 8.07 -3.93
CA GLU A 97 -1.90 9.41 -3.86
C GLU A 97 -0.50 9.36 -3.26
N ASN A 98 0.50 9.47 -4.13
CA ASN A 98 1.89 9.67 -3.71
C ASN A 98 2.25 11.13 -3.98
N SER A 99 1.77 12.04 -3.13
CA SER A 99 2.04 13.47 -3.23
C SER A 99 3.50 13.77 -2.89
N GLY A 100 4.35 13.71 -3.91
CA GLY A 100 5.67 14.35 -3.92
C GLY A 100 6.83 13.48 -3.43
N ARG A 101 7.36 12.64 -4.33
CA ARG A 101 8.79 12.53 -4.68
C ARG A 101 8.93 11.44 -5.74
N ALA A 102 9.28 11.86 -6.96
CA ALA A 102 9.98 10.99 -7.89
C ALA A 102 11.28 10.53 -7.19
N GLY A 103 11.30 9.32 -6.67
CA GLY A 103 12.43 8.82 -5.89
C GLY A 103 12.09 7.49 -5.23
N GLY A 104 12.21 6.42 -6.00
CA GLY A 104 11.95 5.04 -5.57
C GLY A 104 10.96 4.37 -6.52
N SER A 105 11.48 3.97 -7.69
CA SER A 105 10.84 3.12 -8.68
C SER A 105 9.33 3.28 -8.82
N SER A 106 8.92 4.39 -9.48
CA SER A 106 7.65 4.41 -10.19
C SER A 106 7.74 3.36 -11.30
N GLY A 107 7.44 2.11 -10.97
CA GLY A 107 6.88 1.19 -11.94
C GLY A 107 5.68 1.91 -12.52
N GLU A 108 5.80 2.28 -13.79
CA GLU A 108 4.77 2.96 -14.55
C GLU A 108 3.45 2.22 -14.31
N ARG A 109 2.51 2.87 -13.61
CA ARG A 109 1.17 2.31 -13.44
C ARG A 109 0.50 2.34 -14.81
N ARG A 110 0.80 1.36 -15.64
CA ARG A 110 -0.12 0.96 -16.68
C ARG A 110 -1.27 0.36 -15.89
N ALA A 111 -2.32 1.15 -15.66
CA ALA A 111 -3.62 0.59 -15.33
C ALA A 111 -3.82 -0.56 -16.33
N GLU A 112 -3.80 -1.80 -15.83
CA GLU A 112 -4.08 -2.95 -16.66
C GLU A 112 -5.50 -2.73 -17.17
N GLN A 113 -5.58 -2.26 -18.41
CA GLN A 113 -6.84 -2.00 -19.08
C GLN A 113 -7.56 -3.33 -19.10
N GLN A 114 -8.55 -3.44 -18.22
CA GLN A 114 -9.35 -4.63 -18.05
C GLN A 114 -9.92 -5.01 -19.41
N THR A 115 -9.96 -6.28 -19.75
CA THR A 115 -10.56 -6.73 -21.01
C THR A 115 -12.05 -6.91 -20.81
N CYS A 116 -12.86 -6.44 -21.77
CA CYS A 116 -14.31 -6.62 -21.74
C CYS A 116 -14.62 -8.12 -21.78
N PRO A 117 -15.42 -8.65 -20.83
CA PRO A 117 -15.74 -10.08 -20.78
C PRO A 117 -16.63 -10.53 -21.96
N THR A 118 -17.26 -9.59 -22.66
CA THR A 118 -18.19 -9.88 -23.76
C THR A 118 -17.51 -9.95 -25.12
N CYS A 119 -16.61 -9.00 -25.42
CA CYS A 119 -16.01 -8.87 -26.75
C CYS A 119 -14.48 -8.98 -26.75
N GLY A 120 -13.83 -9.06 -25.59
CA GLY A 120 -12.37 -9.13 -25.50
C GLY A 120 -11.66 -7.82 -25.86
N ALA A 121 -12.38 -6.71 -26.03
CA ALA A 121 -11.78 -5.40 -26.24
C ALA A 121 -11.18 -4.85 -24.94
N ILE A 122 -10.09 -4.10 -25.08
CA ILE A 122 -9.45 -3.36 -23.98
C ILE A 122 -10.41 -2.27 -23.48
N MET A 123 -10.79 -2.30 -22.19
CA MET A 123 -11.74 -1.35 -21.62
C MET A 123 -11.07 0.01 -21.34
N PRO A 124 -11.76 1.12 -21.66
CA PRO A 124 -11.33 2.46 -21.27
C PRO A 124 -11.44 2.64 -19.75
N LEU A 125 -10.77 3.68 -19.22
CA LEU A 125 -10.75 4.01 -17.79
C LEU A 125 -12.14 4.35 -17.20
N THR A 126 -13.15 4.51 -18.04
CA THR A 126 -14.56 4.72 -17.64
C THR A 126 -15.25 3.44 -17.18
N ASN A 127 -14.62 2.26 -17.32
CA ASN A 127 -15.19 0.93 -17.05
C ASN A 127 -16.47 0.61 -17.86
N VAL A 128 -16.69 1.31 -18.98
CA VAL A 128 -17.79 1.07 -19.93
C VAL A 128 -17.15 0.67 -21.26
N CYS A 129 -17.61 -0.41 -21.89
CA CYS A 129 -16.99 -0.87 -23.12
C CYS A 129 -17.57 -0.11 -24.31
N ASP A 130 -16.71 0.57 -25.09
CA ASP A 130 -17.14 1.33 -26.27
C ASP A 130 -17.86 0.48 -27.34
N PHE A 131 -17.65 -0.84 -27.33
CA PHE A 131 -18.29 -1.78 -28.27
C PHE A 131 -19.55 -2.47 -27.72
N CYS A 132 -19.67 -2.60 -26.40
CA CYS A 132 -20.76 -3.37 -25.78
C CYS A 132 -21.78 -2.50 -25.03
N GLY A 133 -21.44 -1.24 -24.71
CA GLY A 133 -22.24 -0.38 -23.84
C GLY A 133 -22.12 -0.81 -22.39
#